data_AF-A0A2T5G711-F1
#
_entry.id   AF-A0A2T5G711-F1
#
_cell.length_a   1.000
_cell.length_b   1.000
_cell.length_c   1.000
_cell.angle_alpha   90.00
_cell.angle_beta   90.00
_cell.angle_gamma   90.00
#
_symmetry.space_group_name_H-M   'P 1'
#
loop_
_entity.id
_entity.type
_entity.pdbx_description
1 polymer ?
#
loop_
_entity_poly.entity_id
_entity_poly.type
_entity_poly.pdbx_seq_one_letter_code
_entity_poly.pdbx_strand_id
1 'polypeptide(L)'
;MRVRGRRKTAGGGKKERWTAYMGAAVKPIRLLHPGEGLSLFGPHDRYLRRIEEAFPVRVVLRGDEVQLLGDEDTVRVVGSLLEVLVALVRRGHALSEHDVLYAIRLTEEGDPRRLFVLFEEELTRTVRGRPVRALTLGQLYYVQELRRRDIVFAVGPAGTGKTYLAVVFAVKALRSHEVRRIVLTRPAVEAGERLGFLPGDLQEKVDPYLRPLYDALYDLLGADVVAKAIERGTIEIAPLAYMRGRTLDEAFVILDEAQNTTPAQMKMFLTRLGAGSRMVITGDLTQVDLARGEVSGLEDALGRLKDIPEIGIVTLHEADVVRHPLVEKIVRAYEGERST
;
A
#
# COMPACT_ATOMS: atom_id res chain seq x y z
N MET A 1 12.87 12.81 -60.94
CA MET A 1 13.18 11.42 -61.36
C MET A 1 12.92 10.51 -60.16
N ARG A 2 12.25 9.37 -60.40
CA ARG A 2 11.51 8.49 -59.46
C ARG A 2 12.24 8.09 -58.16
N VAL A 3 11.52 8.16 -57.04
CA VAL A 3 11.77 7.34 -55.84
C VAL A 3 10.68 6.25 -55.78
N ARG A 4 11.02 5.03 -56.25
CA ARG A 4 10.33 3.76 -55.89
C ARG A 4 11.10 3.24 -54.67
N GLY A 5 10.54 2.84 -53.53
CA GLY A 5 9.35 2.01 -53.33
C GLY A 5 9.81 0.65 -52.77
N ARG A 6 9.85 0.49 -51.44
CA ARG A 6 9.87 -0.82 -50.77
C ARG A 6 8.96 -0.77 -49.54
N ARG A 7 7.72 -1.25 -49.72
CA ARG A 7 6.85 -1.71 -48.64
C ARG A 7 7.55 -2.88 -47.96
N LYS A 8 7.94 -2.74 -46.69
CA LYS A 8 8.17 -3.89 -45.81
C LYS A 8 6.82 -4.36 -45.30
N THR A 9 6.45 -5.55 -45.72
CA THR A 9 5.28 -6.31 -45.30
C THR A 9 5.31 -6.54 -43.79
N ALA A 10 4.31 -6.01 -43.09
CA ALA A 10 3.95 -6.44 -41.74
C ALA A 10 3.37 -7.86 -41.83
N GLY A 11 4.07 -8.85 -41.28
CA GLY A 11 3.61 -10.24 -41.32
C GLY A 11 4.51 -11.30 -40.66
N GLY A 12 5.67 -10.93 -40.10
CA GLY A 12 6.65 -11.91 -39.60
C GLY A 12 6.51 -12.38 -38.14
N GLY A 13 5.98 -11.56 -37.23
CA GLY A 13 6.16 -11.81 -35.78
C GLY A 13 5.30 -12.90 -35.13
N LYS A 14 4.29 -13.45 -35.81
CA LYS A 14 3.37 -14.43 -35.20
C LYS A 14 3.76 -15.90 -35.47
N LYS A 15 4.54 -16.20 -36.51
CA LYS A 15 4.84 -17.58 -36.92
C LYS A 15 6.07 -18.15 -36.21
N GLU A 16 7.07 -17.32 -35.92
CA GLU A 16 8.30 -17.72 -35.19
C GLU A 16 8.04 -18.13 -33.73
N ARG A 17 6.94 -17.64 -33.13
CA ARG A 17 6.61 -17.90 -31.72
C ARG A 17 6.02 -19.31 -31.47
N TRP A 18 5.53 -20.01 -32.51
CA TRP A 18 4.94 -21.35 -32.37
C TRP A 18 5.98 -22.48 -32.37
N THR A 19 7.11 -22.28 -33.04
CA THR A 19 8.20 -23.25 -33.11
C THR A 19 8.89 -23.49 -31.76
N ALA A 20 8.79 -22.55 -30.81
CA ALA A 20 9.39 -22.65 -29.48
C ALA A 20 8.72 -23.68 -28.54
N TYR A 21 7.51 -24.15 -28.86
CA TYR A 21 6.73 -25.04 -27.97
C TYR A 21 6.60 -26.48 -28.47
N MET A 22 7.29 -26.85 -29.55
CA MET A 22 7.37 -28.25 -29.98
C MET A 22 8.35 -29.01 -29.06
N GLY A 23 7.80 -29.73 -28.08
CA GLY A 23 8.57 -30.39 -27.00
C GLY A 23 8.38 -29.77 -25.60
N ALA A 24 7.44 -28.82 -25.45
CA ALA A 24 7.19 -28.12 -24.19
C ALA A 24 6.61 -29.04 -23.10
N ALA A 25 7.04 -28.80 -21.84
CA ALA A 25 6.41 -29.40 -20.68
C ALA A 25 4.96 -28.89 -20.57
N VAL A 26 4.03 -29.78 -20.20
CA VAL A 26 2.62 -29.44 -20.04
C VAL A 26 2.14 -29.84 -18.66
N LYS A 27 1.59 -28.88 -17.92
CA LYS A 27 0.88 -29.12 -16.67
C LYS A 27 -0.59 -28.70 -16.83
N PRO A 28 -1.56 -29.63 -16.78
CA PRO A 28 -2.97 -29.27 -16.78
C PRO A 28 -3.42 -28.83 -15.39
N ILE A 29 -4.14 -27.72 -15.31
CA ILE A 29 -4.85 -27.27 -14.10
C ILE A 29 -6.35 -27.28 -14.43
N ARG A 30 -7.10 -28.12 -13.71
CA ARG A 30 -8.54 -28.27 -13.92
C ARG A 30 -9.32 -27.19 -13.19
N LEU A 31 -10.19 -26.49 -13.91
CA LEU A 31 -11.17 -25.55 -13.39
C LEU A 31 -12.48 -26.30 -13.08
N LEU A 32 -13.17 -25.92 -12.01
CA LEU A 32 -14.43 -26.59 -11.63
C LEU A 32 -15.62 -26.09 -12.45
N HIS A 33 -15.65 -24.78 -12.74
CA HIS A 33 -16.71 -24.14 -13.53
C HIS A 33 -16.16 -22.99 -14.39
N PRO A 34 -16.83 -22.60 -15.49
CA PRO A 34 -16.38 -21.55 -16.40
C PRO A 34 -16.10 -20.19 -15.73
N GLY A 35 -16.78 -19.90 -14.63
CA GLY A 35 -16.56 -18.68 -13.84
C GLY A 35 -15.17 -18.58 -13.23
N GLU A 36 -14.52 -19.72 -12.90
CA GLU A 36 -13.15 -19.71 -12.35
C GLU A 36 -12.16 -19.15 -13.37
N GLY A 37 -12.29 -19.51 -14.64
CA GLY A 37 -11.41 -19.03 -15.71
C GLY A 37 -11.51 -17.52 -15.91
N LEU A 38 -12.73 -16.97 -15.85
CA LEU A 38 -12.96 -15.52 -15.96
C LEU A 38 -12.34 -14.76 -14.78
N SER A 39 -12.49 -15.26 -13.56
CA SER A 39 -11.89 -14.66 -12.37
C SER A 39 -10.36 -14.80 -12.34
N LEU A 40 -9.83 -15.92 -12.84
CA LEU A 40 -8.39 -16.21 -12.89
C LEU A 40 -7.65 -15.33 -13.91
N PHE A 41 -8.22 -15.15 -15.11
CA PHE A 41 -7.59 -14.38 -16.18
C PHE A 41 -7.93 -12.89 -16.15
N GLY A 42 -8.97 -12.53 -15.41
CA GLY A 42 -9.37 -11.16 -15.18
C GLY A 42 -9.98 -10.47 -16.41
N PRO A 43 -10.39 -9.19 -16.27
CA PRO A 43 -11.05 -8.46 -17.34
C PRO A 43 -10.18 -8.35 -18.60
N HIS A 44 -10.71 -8.80 -19.74
CA HIS A 44 -10.01 -8.80 -21.03
C HIS A 44 -8.63 -9.51 -20.97
N ASP A 45 -8.54 -10.62 -20.24
CA ASP A 45 -7.34 -11.44 -20.04
C ASP A 45 -6.15 -10.66 -19.45
N ARG A 46 -6.43 -9.60 -18.68
CA ARG A 46 -5.37 -8.74 -18.16
C ARG A 46 -4.41 -9.47 -17.23
N TYR A 47 -4.92 -10.32 -16.34
CA TYR A 47 -4.08 -11.06 -15.38
C TYR A 47 -3.23 -12.10 -16.10
N LEU A 48 -3.82 -12.78 -17.08
CA LEU A 48 -3.10 -13.69 -17.96
C LEU A 48 -1.92 -12.99 -18.66
N ARG A 49 -2.16 -11.82 -19.27
CA ARG A 49 -1.09 -11.05 -19.90
C ARG A 49 0.04 -10.70 -18.94
N ARG A 50 -0.25 -10.37 -17.68
CA ARG A 50 0.79 -10.10 -16.67
C ARG A 50 1.67 -11.33 -16.39
N ILE A 51 1.05 -12.50 -16.28
CA ILE A 51 1.78 -13.75 -16.05
C ILE A 51 2.66 -14.09 -17.27
N GLU A 52 2.13 -13.97 -18.50
CA GLU A 52 2.91 -14.21 -19.74
C GLU A 52 3.96 -13.12 -20.03
N GLU A 53 3.83 -11.91 -19.46
CA GLU A 53 4.84 -10.85 -19.51
C GLU A 53 6.01 -11.14 -18.55
N ALA A 54 5.73 -11.73 -17.38
CA ALA A 54 6.72 -12.03 -16.36
C ALA A 54 7.49 -13.33 -16.60
N PHE A 55 6.84 -14.34 -17.18
CA PHE A 55 7.43 -15.66 -17.40
C PHE A 55 7.38 -16.06 -18.87
N PRO A 56 8.39 -16.76 -19.41
CA PRO A 56 8.41 -17.24 -20.80
C PRO A 56 7.48 -18.46 -21.02
N VAL A 57 6.21 -18.33 -20.61
CA VAL A 57 5.19 -19.37 -20.68
C VAL A 57 4.06 -18.94 -21.61
N ARG A 58 3.39 -19.93 -22.21
CA ARG A 58 2.10 -19.73 -22.87
C ARG A 58 1.02 -20.44 -22.07
N VAL A 59 -0.05 -19.73 -21.73
CA VAL A 59 -1.20 -20.31 -21.05
C VAL A 59 -2.36 -20.45 -22.04
N VAL A 60 -2.95 -21.64 -22.11
CA VAL A 60 -4.05 -21.94 -23.04
C VAL A 60 -5.20 -22.55 -22.27
N LEU A 61 -6.39 -21.97 -22.40
CA LEU A 61 -7.62 -22.59 -21.90
C LEU A 61 -8.21 -23.52 -22.97
N ARG A 62 -8.40 -24.80 -22.63
CA ARG A 62 -9.09 -25.78 -23.47
C ARG A 62 -10.20 -26.45 -22.65
N GLY A 63 -11.44 -26.06 -22.90
CA GLY A 63 -12.57 -26.54 -22.11
C GLY A 63 -12.48 -26.06 -20.65
N ASP A 64 -12.44 -27.00 -19.71
CA ASP A 64 -12.25 -26.78 -18.28
C ASP A 64 -10.78 -26.92 -17.84
N GLU A 65 -9.83 -27.07 -18.77
CA GLU A 65 -8.41 -27.24 -18.45
C GLU A 65 -7.56 -26.05 -18.89
N VAL A 66 -6.72 -25.57 -17.97
CA VAL A 66 -5.65 -24.61 -18.24
C VAL A 66 -4.37 -25.39 -18.51
N GLN A 67 -3.82 -25.24 -19.72
CA GLN A 67 -2.57 -25.85 -20.14
C GLN A 67 -1.45 -24.82 -20.14
N LEU A 68 -0.33 -25.15 -19.49
CA LEU A 68 0.91 -24.39 -19.52
C LEU A 68 1.85 -24.99 -20.56
N LEU A 69 2.44 -24.15 -21.40
CA LEU A 69 3.43 -24.54 -22.39
C LEU A 69 4.69 -23.70 -22.17
N GLY A 70 5.82 -24.36 -21.93
CA GLY A 70 7.12 -23.73 -21.72
C GLY A 70 8.19 -24.78 -21.39
N ASP A 71 9.35 -24.33 -20.91
CA ASP A 71 10.33 -25.23 -20.30
C ASP A 71 9.81 -25.77 -18.95
N GLU A 72 10.39 -26.88 -18.49
CA GLU A 72 9.93 -27.62 -17.32
C GLU A 72 9.95 -26.80 -16.03
N ASP A 73 10.98 -25.97 -15.84
CA ASP A 73 11.12 -25.13 -14.66
C ASP A 73 10.09 -24.01 -14.63
N THR A 74 9.93 -23.30 -15.75
CA THR A 74 8.90 -22.26 -15.89
C THR A 74 7.50 -22.83 -15.69
N VAL A 75 7.19 -23.98 -16.29
CA VAL A 75 5.88 -24.63 -16.15
C VAL A 75 5.61 -25.04 -14.70
N ARG A 76 6.62 -25.53 -14.00
CA ARG A 76 6.53 -25.88 -12.57
C ARG A 76 6.26 -24.64 -11.72
N VAL A 77 7.01 -23.57 -11.93
CA VAL A 77 6.91 -22.30 -11.18
C VAL A 77 5.56 -21.62 -11.42
N VAL A 78 5.18 -21.42 -12.68
CA VAL A 78 3.89 -20.81 -13.07
C VAL A 78 2.71 -21.70 -12.67
N GLY A 79 2.89 -23.02 -12.71
CA GLY A 79 1.89 -23.97 -12.23
C GLY A 79 1.57 -23.75 -10.75
N SER A 80 2.58 -23.55 -9.91
CA SER A 80 2.40 -23.24 -8.49
C SER A 80 1.67 -21.91 -8.27
N LEU A 81 2.04 -20.87 -9.04
CA LEU A 81 1.35 -19.57 -9.02
C LEU A 81 -0.15 -19.72 -9.35
N LEU A 82 -0.48 -20.39 -10.46
CA LEU A 82 -1.87 -20.57 -10.86
C LEU A 82 -2.68 -21.41 -9.88
N GLU A 83 -2.07 -22.43 -9.26
CA GLU A 83 -2.72 -23.20 -8.19
C GLU A 83 -3.11 -22.32 -7.01
N VAL A 84 -2.22 -21.39 -6.61
CA VAL A 84 -2.51 -20.42 -5.54
C VAL A 84 -3.67 -19.49 -5.94
N LEU A 85 -3.62 -18.91 -7.14
CA LEU A 85 -4.67 -17.99 -7.61
C LEU A 85 -6.03 -18.70 -7.75
N VAL A 86 -6.05 -19.91 -8.31
CA VAL A 86 -7.27 -20.74 -8.41
C VAL A 86 -7.82 -21.07 -7.02
N ALA A 87 -6.95 -21.43 -6.07
CA ALA A 87 -7.39 -21.70 -4.70
C ALA A 87 -8.02 -20.46 -4.04
N LEU A 88 -7.51 -19.27 -4.28
CA LEU A 88 -8.11 -18.02 -3.77
C LEU A 88 -9.47 -17.73 -4.42
N VAL A 89 -9.59 -17.90 -5.74
CA VAL A 89 -10.86 -17.75 -6.46
C VAL A 89 -11.90 -18.75 -5.94
N ARG A 90 -11.51 -20.00 -5.70
CA ARG A 90 -12.38 -21.05 -5.12
C ARG A 90 -12.88 -20.74 -3.72
N ARG A 91 -12.09 -20.00 -2.93
CA ARG A 91 -12.50 -19.49 -1.62
C ARG A 91 -13.41 -18.27 -1.71
N GLY A 92 -13.77 -17.84 -2.91
CA GLY A 92 -14.67 -16.70 -3.15
C GLY A 92 -13.96 -15.35 -3.11
N HIS A 93 -12.63 -15.31 -3.11
CA HIS A 93 -11.90 -14.04 -3.14
C HIS A 93 -11.91 -13.45 -4.57
N ALA A 94 -12.26 -12.17 -4.66
CA ALA A 94 -12.09 -11.40 -5.89
C ALA A 94 -10.63 -10.94 -5.99
N LEU A 95 -9.91 -11.44 -6.99
CA LEU A 95 -8.55 -11.01 -7.28
C LEU A 95 -8.53 -9.64 -7.95
N SER A 96 -7.53 -8.84 -7.64
CA SER A 96 -7.21 -7.59 -8.32
C SER A 96 -5.95 -7.74 -9.18
N GLU A 97 -5.69 -6.76 -10.05
CA GLU A 97 -4.43 -6.74 -10.83
C GLU A 97 -3.21 -6.66 -9.91
N HIS A 98 -3.33 -5.94 -8.78
CA HIS A 98 -2.27 -5.87 -7.78
C HIS A 98 -1.98 -7.25 -7.17
N ASP A 99 -3.00 -8.03 -6.83
CA ASP A 99 -2.82 -9.36 -6.24
C ASP A 99 -2.03 -10.28 -7.17
N VAL A 100 -2.31 -10.20 -8.47
CA VAL A 100 -1.62 -11.01 -9.48
C VAL A 100 -0.16 -10.54 -9.64
N LEU A 101 0.09 -9.24 -9.69
CA LEU A 101 1.46 -8.70 -9.76
C LEU A 101 2.26 -9.07 -8.50
N TYR A 102 1.65 -8.99 -7.33
CA TYR A 102 2.31 -9.38 -6.07
C TYR A 102 2.54 -10.90 -6.00
N ALA A 103 1.59 -11.70 -6.50
CA ALA A 103 1.73 -13.16 -6.59
C ALA A 103 2.89 -13.57 -7.52
N ILE A 104 3.03 -12.89 -8.68
CA ILE A 104 4.17 -13.08 -9.59
C ILE A 104 5.48 -12.84 -8.85
N ARG A 105 5.58 -11.72 -8.12
CA ARG A 105 6.78 -11.42 -7.35
C ARG A 105 7.08 -12.47 -6.26
N LEU A 106 6.08 -12.88 -5.48
CA LEU A 106 6.26 -13.94 -4.48
C LEU A 106 6.69 -15.27 -5.12
N THR A 107 6.27 -15.50 -6.36
CA THR A 107 6.69 -16.65 -7.17
C THR A 107 8.17 -16.56 -7.56
N GLU A 108 8.63 -15.38 -7.98
CA GLU A 108 10.05 -15.11 -8.25
C GLU A 108 10.92 -15.24 -6.98
N GLU A 109 10.37 -14.87 -5.82
CA GLU A 109 11.00 -15.08 -4.50
C GLU A 109 10.94 -16.55 -4.03
N GLY A 110 10.28 -17.44 -4.78
CA GLY A 110 10.29 -18.89 -4.58
C GLY A 110 9.11 -19.48 -3.81
N ASP A 111 8.18 -18.66 -3.30
CA ASP A 111 7.01 -19.16 -2.58
C ASP A 111 5.73 -18.32 -2.82
N PRO A 112 4.93 -18.66 -3.85
CA PRO A 112 3.65 -18.01 -4.09
C PRO A 112 2.61 -18.25 -2.99
N ARG A 113 2.77 -19.29 -2.15
CA ARG A 113 1.76 -19.65 -1.12
C ARG A 113 1.69 -18.62 -0.01
N ARG A 114 2.75 -17.81 0.16
CA ARG A 114 2.75 -16.65 1.05
C ARG A 114 1.67 -15.64 0.68
N LEU A 115 1.08 -15.69 -0.52
CA LEU A 115 -0.07 -14.86 -0.85
C LEU A 115 -1.30 -15.17 0.01
N PHE A 116 -1.49 -16.43 0.44
CA PHE A 116 -2.69 -16.84 1.18
C PHE A 116 -2.91 -16.03 2.45
N VAL A 117 -1.84 -15.73 3.20
CA VAL A 117 -1.95 -15.00 4.47
C VAL A 117 -2.54 -13.60 4.30
N LEU A 118 -2.38 -12.98 3.12
CA LEU A 118 -2.95 -11.66 2.84
C LEU A 118 -4.47 -11.70 2.64
N PHE A 119 -5.05 -12.87 2.43
CA PHE A 119 -6.50 -13.07 2.25
C PHE A 119 -7.20 -13.67 3.48
N GLU A 120 -6.45 -13.99 4.54
CA GLU A 120 -6.99 -14.58 5.78
C GLU A 120 -7.79 -13.57 6.61
N GLU A 121 -7.47 -12.27 6.51
CA GLU A 121 -8.13 -11.26 7.32
C GLU A 121 -8.55 -10.02 6.52
N GLU A 122 -9.83 -9.67 6.70
CA GLU A 122 -10.37 -8.37 6.35
C GLU A 122 -10.32 -7.45 7.58
N LEU A 123 -9.65 -6.30 7.48
CA LEU A 123 -9.48 -5.37 8.59
C LEU A 123 -10.77 -4.61 8.89
N THR A 124 -11.43 -4.15 7.82
CA THR A 124 -12.69 -3.40 7.83
C THR A 124 -13.25 -3.32 6.40
N ARG A 125 -14.38 -2.62 6.23
CA ARG A 125 -14.92 -2.23 4.92
C ARG A 125 -15.00 -0.72 4.82
N THR A 126 -14.76 -0.20 3.61
CA THR A 126 -15.04 1.20 3.27
C THR A 126 -16.55 1.45 3.27
N VAL A 127 -16.97 2.72 3.20
CA VAL A 127 -18.40 3.07 3.08
C VAL A 127 -19.07 2.52 1.82
N ARG A 128 -18.27 2.20 0.79
CA ARG A 128 -18.73 1.56 -0.45
C ARG A 128 -18.75 0.03 -0.37
N GLY A 129 -18.51 -0.55 0.82
CA GLY A 129 -18.50 -2.00 1.04
C GLY A 129 -17.24 -2.71 0.56
N ARG A 130 -16.23 -1.98 0.08
CA ARG A 130 -14.96 -2.56 -0.39
C ARG A 130 -14.17 -3.09 0.82
N PRO A 131 -13.71 -4.35 0.80
CA PRO A 131 -12.88 -4.88 1.87
C PRO A 131 -11.52 -4.18 1.90
N VAL A 132 -11.06 -3.86 3.11
CA VAL A 132 -9.73 -3.31 3.37
C VAL A 132 -8.88 -4.40 4.03
N ARG A 133 -7.72 -4.69 3.46
CA ARG A 133 -6.76 -5.68 3.95
C ARG A 133 -5.33 -5.20 3.68
N ALA A 134 -4.36 -5.84 4.31
CA ALA A 134 -2.97 -5.69 3.91
C ALA A 134 -2.78 -6.24 2.49
N LEU A 135 -2.08 -5.49 1.65
CA LEU A 135 -1.86 -5.84 0.25
C LEU A 135 -0.47 -6.42 0.01
N THR A 136 0.46 -6.24 0.96
CA THR A 136 1.80 -6.84 0.95
C THR A 136 2.13 -7.45 2.31
N LEU A 137 3.14 -8.31 2.36
CA LEU A 137 3.61 -8.91 3.60
C LEU A 137 4.20 -7.88 4.58
N GLY A 138 4.84 -6.81 4.08
CA GLY A 138 5.30 -5.71 4.92
C GLY A 138 4.14 -4.94 5.56
N GLN A 139 3.07 -4.68 4.79
CA GLN A 139 1.84 -4.11 5.34
C GLN A 139 1.17 -5.04 6.36
N LEU A 140 1.20 -6.36 6.14
CA LEU A 140 0.66 -7.32 7.10
C LEU A 140 1.44 -7.29 8.42
N TYR A 141 2.77 -7.27 8.34
CA TYR A 141 3.63 -7.12 9.52
C TYR A 141 3.35 -5.81 10.26
N TYR A 142 3.18 -4.70 9.52
CA TYR A 142 2.78 -3.43 10.12
C TYR A 142 1.46 -3.52 10.90
N VAL A 143 0.44 -4.12 10.31
CA VAL A 143 -0.86 -4.34 10.96
C VAL A 143 -0.74 -5.21 12.20
N GLN A 144 0.16 -6.19 12.20
CA GLN A 144 0.42 -7.04 13.38
C GLN A 144 1.06 -6.24 14.52
N GLU A 145 1.99 -5.32 14.23
CA GLU A 145 2.57 -4.43 15.25
C GLU A 145 1.53 -3.45 15.80
N LEU A 146 0.65 -2.89 14.96
CA LEU A 146 -0.46 -2.02 15.41
C LEU A 146 -1.42 -2.68 16.42
N ARG A 147 -1.51 -4.01 16.41
CA ARG A 147 -2.30 -4.78 17.39
C ARG A 147 -1.61 -4.93 18.74
N ARG A 148 -0.28 -5.08 18.72
CA ARG A 148 0.51 -5.59 19.84
C ARG A 148 1.16 -4.50 20.65
N ARG A 149 1.34 -3.31 20.06
CA ARG A 149 2.14 -2.22 20.62
C ARG A 149 1.29 -0.98 20.86
N ASP A 150 1.61 -0.29 21.94
CA ASP A 150 1.00 1.01 22.24
C ASP A 150 1.62 2.14 21.42
N ILE A 151 2.89 2.01 21.02
CA ILE A 151 3.58 2.94 20.13
C ILE A 151 4.14 2.18 18.93
N VAL A 152 3.81 2.64 17.72
CA VAL A 152 4.36 2.08 16.48
C VAL A 152 4.90 3.19 15.59
N PHE A 153 6.16 3.06 15.19
CA PHE A 153 6.75 3.83 14.10
C PHE A 153 6.62 3.05 12.80
N ALA A 154 6.06 3.66 11.77
CA ALA A 154 6.01 3.11 10.42
C ALA A 154 6.72 4.06 9.45
N VAL A 155 7.89 3.65 8.97
CA VAL A 155 8.79 4.45 8.15
C VAL A 155 8.88 3.80 6.78
N GLY A 156 8.71 4.58 5.72
CA GLY A 156 8.89 4.06 4.37
C GLY A 156 8.38 5.01 3.30
N PRO A 157 8.54 4.65 2.02
CA PRO A 157 8.16 5.50 0.89
C PRO A 157 6.69 5.91 0.89
N ALA A 158 6.38 6.99 0.16
CA ALA A 158 4.99 7.35 -0.15
C ALA A 158 4.28 6.22 -0.93
N GLY A 159 3.01 5.96 -0.59
CA GLY A 159 2.21 4.91 -1.26
C GLY A 159 2.36 3.50 -0.67
N THR A 160 3.16 3.32 0.39
CA THR A 160 3.24 2.05 1.15
C THR A 160 2.04 1.78 2.06
N GLY A 161 1.13 2.74 2.19
CA GLY A 161 -0.08 2.60 3.01
C GLY A 161 0.11 2.88 4.50
N LYS A 162 1.30 3.33 4.96
CA LYS A 162 1.61 3.60 6.38
C LYS A 162 0.54 4.43 7.12
N THR A 163 0.14 5.56 6.55
CA THR A 163 -0.87 6.46 7.16
C THR A 163 -2.28 5.89 7.01
N TYR A 164 -2.63 5.37 5.83
CA TYR A 164 -3.97 4.83 5.58
C TYR A 164 -4.30 3.65 6.50
N LEU A 165 -3.38 2.70 6.64
CA LEU A 165 -3.57 1.54 7.53
C LEU A 165 -3.60 1.96 9.01
N ALA A 166 -2.86 2.99 9.42
CA ALA A 166 -2.98 3.57 10.76
C ALA A 166 -4.40 4.10 11.02
N VAL A 167 -4.96 4.87 10.07
CA VAL A 167 -6.33 5.42 10.16
C VAL A 167 -7.37 4.29 10.17
N VAL A 168 -7.20 3.25 9.34
CA VAL A 168 -8.04 2.04 9.37
C VAL A 168 -8.07 1.43 10.78
N PHE A 169 -6.90 1.31 11.41
CA PHE A 169 -6.78 0.75 12.74
C PHE A 169 -7.37 1.66 13.82
N ALA A 170 -7.19 2.97 13.70
CA ALA A 170 -7.81 3.96 14.58
C ALA A 170 -9.34 3.89 14.55
N VAL A 171 -9.92 3.83 13.34
CA VAL A 171 -11.37 3.69 13.15
C VAL A 171 -11.88 2.35 13.71
N LYS A 172 -11.11 1.27 13.54
CA LYS A 172 -11.44 -0.03 14.13
C LYS A 172 -11.48 0.04 15.65
N ALA A 173 -10.44 0.60 16.28
CA ALA A 173 -10.35 0.76 17.73
C ALA A 173 -11.47 1.67 18.29
N LEU A 174 -11.85 2.72 17.56
CA LEU A 174 -12.97 3.58 17.94
C LEU A 174 -14.32 2.82 17.89
N ARG A 175 -14.54 2.03 16.83
CA ARG A 175 -15.76 1.23 16.65
C ARG A 175 -15.87 0.07 17.66
N SER A 176 -14.75 -0.51 18.08
CA SER A 176 -14.71 -1.56 19.11
C SER A 176 -14.73 -1.00 20.54
N HIS A 177 -14.83 0.32 20.71
CA HIS A 177 -14.75 1.00 22.00
C HIS A 177 -13.44 0.75 22.77
N GLU A 178 -12.37 0.36 22.08
CA GLU A 178 -11.02 0.27 22.66
C GLU A 178 -10.47 1.67 22.98
N VAL A 179 -10.87 2.68 22.21
CA VAL A 179 -10.58 4.09 22.46
C VAL A 179 -11.86 4.92 22.37
N ARG A 180 -11.87 6.08 23.01
CA ARG A 180 -13.00 7.03 22.99
C ARG A 180 -12.90 8.07 21.88
N ARG A 181 -11.69 8.34 21.39
CA ARG A 181 -11.45 9.34 20.34
C ARG A 181 -10.26 9.01 19.45
N ILE A 182 -10.23 9.61 18.27
CA ILE A 182 -9.09 9.59 17.34
C ILE A 182 -8.51 10.99 17.27
N VAL A 183 -7.19 11.13 17.34
CA VAL A 183 -6.48 12.40 17.17
C VAL A 183 -5.47 12.24 16.04
N LEU A 184 -5.70 12.95 14.94
CA LEU A 184 -4.81 12.96 13.78
C LEU A 184 -4.06 14.29 13.76
N THR A 185 -2.74 14.21 13.67
CA THR A 185 -1.89 15.40 13.66
C THR A 185 -0.80 15.31 12.61
N ARG A 186 -0.40 16.47 12.09
CA ARG A 186 0.69 16.63 11.14
C ARG A 186 1.52 17.86 11.54
N PRO A 187 2.86 17.85 11.44
CA PRO A 187 3.64 19.06 11.61
C PRO A 187 3.33 20.06 10.49
N ALA A 188 3.19 21.33 10.85
CA ALA A 188 3.13 22.40 9.86
C ALA A 188 4.56 22.68 9.38
N VAL A 189 4.87 22.31 8.14
CA VAL A 189 6.11 22.64 7.46
C VAL A 189 5.79 23.41 6.19
N GLU A 190 6.55 24.47 5.94
CA GLU A 190 6.44 25.28 4.74
C GLU A 190 7.11 24.56 3.56
N ALA A 191 6.49 23.49 3.07
CA ALA A 191 6.96 22.81 1.87
C ALA A 191 6.63 23.68 0.64
N GLY A 192 7.59 24.49 0.20
CA GLY A 192 7.57 25.20 -1.09
C GLY A 192 6.76 26.51 -1.13
N GLU A 193 5.69 26.64 -0.36
CA GLU A 193 4.92 27.89 -0.20
C GLU A 193 4.93 28.33 1.27
N ARG A 194 5.28 29.60 1.56
CA ARG A 194 5.25 30.07 2.96
C ARG A 194 3.81 30.07 3.45
N LEU A 195 3.55 29.48 4.62
CA LEU A 195 2.21 29.41 5.23
C LEU A 195 1.58 30.81 5.35
N GLY A 196 2.43 31.84 5.45
CA GLY A 196 2.03 33.26 5.45
C GLY A 196 1.27 33.75 4.21
N PHE A 197 1.37 33.09 3.04
CA PHE A 197 0.75 33.54 1.78
C PHE A 197 -0.64 32.96 1.49
N LEU A 198 -1.06 31.89 2.16
CA LEU A 198 -2.41 31.38 2.01
C LEU A 198 -3.41 32.39 2.65
N PRO A 199 -4.43 32.88 1.93
CA PRO A 199 -5.44 33.76 2.49
C PRO A 199 -6.29 32.98 3.51
N GLY A 200 -6.80 33.66 4.54
CA GLY A 200 -7.67 33.04 5.55
C GLY A 200 -7.11 33.05 6.97
N ASP A 201 -7.87 32.46 7.90
CA ASP A 201 -7.44 32.23 9.28
C ASP A 201 -6.36 31.12 9.37
N LEU A 202 -5.77 30.92 10.55
CA LEU A 202 -4.71 29.93 10.73
C LEU A 202 -5.18 28.50 10.38
N GLN A 203 -6.46 28.20 10.60
CA GLN A 203 -7.07 26.90 10.33
C GLN A 203 -7.17 26.66 8.82
N GLU A 204 -7.69 27.66 8.07
CA GLU A 204 -7.80 27.62 6.61
C GLU A 204 -6.44 27.45 5.93
N LYS A 205 -5.36 27.98 6.52
CA LYS A 205 -3.99 27.84 6.01
C LYS A 205 -3.40 26.44 6.22
N VAL A 206 -3.79 25.72 7.27
CA VAL A 206 -3.26 24.38 7.59
C VAL A 206 -4.09 23.25 6.98
N ASP A 207 -5.37 23.52 6.67
CA ASP A 207 -6.32 22.51 6.20
C ASP A 207 -5.87 21.76 4.94
N PRO A 208 -5.21 22.40 3.93
CA PRO A 208 -4.68 21.69 2.76
C PRO A 208 -3.69 20.56 3.12
N TYR A 209 -2.87 20.74 4.15
CA TYR A 209 -1.89 19.75 4.59
C TYR A 209 -2.53 18.57 5.33
N LEU A 210 -3.71 18.79 5.92
CA LEU A 210 -4.48 17.79 6.64
C LEU A 210 -5.42 17.01 5.72
N ARG A 211 -5.61 17.47 4.47
CA ARG A 211 -6.55 16.86 3.50
C ARG A 211 -6.38 15.34 3.30
N PRO A 212 -5.16 14.77 3.19
CA PRO A 212 -5.00 13.33 3.06
C PRO A 212 -5.57 12.53 4.24
N LEU A 213 -5.56 13.10 5.45
CA LEU A 213 -6.13 12.49 6.65
C LEU A 213 -7.67 12.49 6.59
N TYR A 214 -8.27 13.58 6.12
CA TYR A 214 -9.71 13.65 5.86
C TYR A 214 -10.15 12.61 4.82
N ASP A 215 -9.43 12.50 3.71
CA ASP A 215 -9.80 11.60 2.61
C ASP A 215 -9.77 10.13 3.07
N ALA A 216 -8.80 9.74 3.90
CA ALA A 216 -8.75 8.40 4.51
C ALA A 216 -9.97 8.13 5.43
N LEU A 217 -10.35 9.11 6.26
CA LEU A 217 -11.54 8.98 7.11
C LEU A 217 -12.83 8.94 6.29
N TYR A 218 -12.94 9.75 5.24
CA TYR A 218 -14.12 9.77 4.35
C TYR A 218 -14.30 8.44 3.61
N ASP A 219 -13.23 7.77 3.20
CA ASP A 219 -13.31 6.43 2.60
C ASP A 219 -13.90 5.40 3.59
N LEU A 220 -13.60 5.52 4.89
CA LEU A 220 -13.99 4.52 5.91
C LEU A 220 -15.34 4.80 6.59
N LEU A 221 -15.66 6.08 6.81
CA LEU A 221 -16.81 6.52 7.61
C LEU A 221 -17.82 7.34 6.79
N GLY A 222 -17.38 8.00 5.71
CA GLY A 222 -18.21 8.89 4.91
C GLY A 222 -18.22 10.32 5.46
N ALA A 223 -18.43 11.30 4.58
CA ALA A 223 -18.28 12.72 4.92
C ALA A 223 -19.18 13.17 6.08
N ASP A 224 -20.46 12.81 6.05
CA ASP A 224 -21.43 13.25 7.08
C ASP A 224 -21.11 12.68 8.47
N VAL A 225 -20.62 11.44 8.53
CA VAL A 225 -20.25 10.78 9.80
C VAL A 225 -18.99 11.42 10.36
N VAL A 226 -17.99 11.67 9.52
CA VAL A 226 -16.75 12.34 9.93
C VAL A 226 -17.04 13.75 10.43
N ALA A 227 -17.86 14.53 9.72
CA ALA A 227 -18.23 15.88 10.14
C ALA A 227 -18.88 15.90 11.54
N LYS A 228 -19.85 15.01 11.78
CA LYS A 228 -20.48 14.86 13.11
C LYS A 228 -19.52 14.39 14.19
N ALA A 229 -18.58 13.51 13.85
CA ALA A 229 -17.57 13.01 14.78
C ALA A 229 -16.57 14.10 15.17
N ILE A 230 -16.23 15.00 14.24
CA ILE A 230 -15.40 16.19 14.48
C ILE A 230 -16.14 17.18 15.39
N GLU A 231 -17.39 17.51 15.08
CA GLU A 231 -18.21 18.41 15.90
C GLU A 231 -18.33 17.93 17.36
N ARG A 232 -18.42 16.62 17.56
CA ARG A 232 -18.48 15.98 18.89
C ARG A 232 -17.12 15.83 19.58
N GLY A 233 -16.01 16.13 18.90
CA GLY A 233 -14.65 15.91 19.41
C GLY A 233 -14.24 14.44 19.51
N THR A 234 -14.99 13.52 18.89
CA THR A 234 -14.65 12.09 18.80
C THR A 234 -13.53 11.85 17.79
N ILE A 235 -13.47 12.66 16.74
CA ILE A 235 -12.33 12.72 15.82
C ILE A 235 -11.78 14.14 15.86
N GLU A 236 -10.50 14.28 16.11
CA GLU A 236 -9.82 15.56 16.10
C GLU A 236 -8.73 15.53 15.02
N ILE A 237 -8.69 16.56 14.18
CA ILE A 237 -7.64 16.73 13.16
C ILE A 237 -7.04 18.11 13.37
N ALA A 238 -5.79 18.17 13.81
CA ALA A 238 -5.16 19.42 14.23
C ALA A 238 -3.66 19.44 13.96
N PRO A 239 -3.03 20.63 13.83
CA PRO A 239 -1.58 20.74 13.74
C PRO A 239 -0.86 20.24 15.00
N LEU A 240 0.38 19.77 14.85
CA LEU A 240 1.19 19.24 15.96
C LEU A 240 1.34 20.20 17.15
N ALA A 241 1.34 21.51 16.90
CA ALA A 241 1.43 22.53 17.95
C ALA A 241 0.31 22.43 18.99
N TYR A 242 -0.88 21.94 18.59
CA TYR A 242 -2.06 21.79 19.46
C TYR A 242 -1.92 20.62 20.43
N MET A 243 -0.88 19.79 20.30
CA MET A 243 -0.62 18.69 21.22
C MET A 243 0.08 19.15 22.51
N ARG A 244 0.62 20.38 22.52
CA ARG A 244 1.39 20.91 23.66
C ARG A 244 0.55 20.99 24.93
N GLY A 245 1.08 20.48 26.04
CA GLY A 245 0.44 20.55 27.36
C GLY A 245 -0.77 19.62 27.54
N ARG A 246 -1.02 18.70 26.59
CA ARG A 246 -2.14 17.75 26.67
C ARG A 246 -1.69 16.41 27.23
N THR A 247 -2.63 15.69 27.84
CA THR A 247 -2.53 14.25 28.03
C THR A 247 -3.60 13.63 27.15
N LEU A 248 -3.21 12.68 26.32
CA LEU A 248 -4.10 12.02 25.37
C LEU A 248 -4.49 10.67 25.97
N ASP A 249 -5.46 10.67 26.87
CA ASP A 249 -6.06 9.47 27.45
C ASP A 249 -7.16 8.91 26.54
N GLU A 250 -7.33 7.58 26.58
CA GLU A 250 -8.32 6.78 25.83
C GLU A 250 -8.43 7.19 24.36
N ALA A 251 -7.29 7.43 23.69
CA ALA A 251 -7.20 7.98 22.36
C ALA A 251 -6.33 7.13 21.43
N PHE A 252 -6.73 7.04 20.16
CA PHE A 252 -5.85 6.57 19.09
C PHE A 252 -5.24 7.78 18.39
N VAL A 253 -3.93 7.97 18.55
CA VAL A 253 -3.22 9.17 18.10
C VAL A 253 -2.34 8.83 16.90
N ILE A 254 -2.42 9.61 15.83
CA ILE A 254 -1.56 9.45 14.65
C ILE A 254 -0.80 10.74 14.39
N LEU A 255 0.53 10.67 14.37
CA LEU A 255 1.39 11.72 13.84
C LEU A 255 1.85 11.34 12.44
N ASP A 256 1.29 12.00 11.45
CA ASP A 256 1.67 11.82 10.05
C ASP A 256 2.79 12.77 9.66
N GLU A 257 3.60 12.34 8.69
CA GLU A 257 4.70 13.10 8.08
C GLU A 257 5.73 13.53 9.15
N ALA A 258 6.01 12.60 10.05
CA ALA A 258 6.83 12.82 11.23
C ALA A 258 8.29 13.15 10.92
N GLN A 259 8.76 12.86 9.71
CA GLN A 259 10.10 13.28 9.26
C GLN A 259 10.29 14.80 9.32
N ASN A 260 9.18 15.54 9.29
CA ASN A 260 9.11 17.00 9.34
C ASN A 260 8.94 17.56 10.75
N THR A 261 9.27 16.75 11.77
CA THR A 261 9.35 17.21 13.17
C THR A 261 10.80 17.45 13.56
N THR A 262 11.02 18.31 14.56
CA THR A 262 12.31 18.40 15.26
C THR A 262 12.37 17.39 16.42
N PRO A 263 13.56 17.03 16.96
CA PRO A 263 13.68 16.16 18.13
C PRO A 263 12.88 16.66 19.35
N ALA A 264 12.83 17.99 19.54
CA ALA A 264 12.05 18.60 20.60
C ALA A 264 10.54 18.39 20.41
N GLN A 265 10.03 18.54 19.19
CA GLN A 265 8.63 18.29 18.86
C GLN A 265 8.27 16.80 18.98
N MET A 266 9.14 15.91 18.52
CA MET A 266 8.94 14.47 18.64
C MET A 266 8.88 14.04 20.11
N LYS A 267 9.85 14.49 20.94
CA LYS A 267 9.83 14.23 22.39
C LYS A 267 8.58 14.82 23.06
N MET A 268 8.19 16.04 22.68
CA MET A 268 6.96 16.67 23.18
C MET A 268 5.74 15.79 22.88
N PHE A 269 5.63 15.29 21.64
CA PHE A 269 4.52 14.48 21.18
C PHE A 269 4.46 13.10 21.84
N LEU A 270 5.56 12.35 21.85
CA LEU A 270 5.62 11.00 22.44
C LEU A 270 5.26 11.01 23.93
N THR A 271 5.60 12.09 24.64
CA THR A 271 5.27 12.26 26.07
C THR A 271 3.82 12.71 26.32
N ARG A 272 2.98 12.82 25.29
CA ARG A 272 1.53 13.09 25.46
C ARG A 272 0.71 11.81 25.59
N LEU A 273 1.30 10.63 25.37
CA LEU A 273 0.59 9.35 25.47
C LEU A 273 0.02 9.17 26.89
N GLY A 274 -1.31 9.08 26.98
CA GLY A 274 -2.04 8.85 28.22
C GLY A 274 -2.45 7.40 28.42
N ALA A 275 -3.21 7.13 29.48
CA ALA A 275 -3.69 5.79 29.81
C ALA A 275 -4.74 5.33 28.79
N GLY A 276 -4.70 4.04 28.42
CA GLY A 276 -5.66 3.44 27.48
C GLY A 276 -5.53 3.97 26.05
N SER A 277 -4.40 4.58 25.71
CA SER A 277 -4.16 5.18 24.40
C SER A 277 -3.14 4.40 23.58
N ARG A 278 -3.20 4.59 22.26
CA ARG A 278 -2.20 4.11 21.31
C ARG A 278 -1.72 5.24 20.43
N MET A 279 -0.48 5.17 19.96
CA MET A 279 0.15 6.18 19.14
C MET A 279 0.85 5.55 17.94
N VAL A 280 0.62 6.12 16.76
CA VAL A 280 1.26 5.70 15.53
C VAL A 280 1.98 6.89 14.92
N ILE A 281 3.25 6.71 14.59
CA ILE A 281 4.10 7.74 14.00
C ILE A 281 4.45 7.27 12.59
N THR A 282 3.99 7.99 11.58
CA THR A 282 4.23 7.66 10.17
C THR A 282 5.14 8.70 9.52
N GLY A 283 6.07 8.25 8.67
CA GLY A 283 6.94 9.19 7.96
C GLY A 283 7.79 8.54 6.88
N ASP A 284 8.51 9.39 6.15
CA ASP A 284 9.44 8.99 5.08
C ASP A 284 10.74 9.80 5.23
N LEU A 285 11.82 9.14 5.69
CA LEU A 285 13.10 9.80 5.92
C LEU A 285 13.77 10.33 4.63
N THR A 286 13.27 9.95 3.45
CA THR A 286 13.77 10.48 2.17
C THR A 286 13.11 11.82 1.78
N GLN A 287 12.05 12.24 2.48
CA GLN A 287 11.24 13.42 2.19
C GLN A 287 11.24 14.41 3.37
N VAL A 288 12.43 14.78 3.84
CA VAL A 288 12.59 15.77 4.93
C VAL A 288 12.51 17.18 4.36
N ASP A 289 11.47 17.92 4.77
CA ASP A 289 11.19 19.31 4.38
C ASP A 289 11.68 20.34 5.42
N LEU A 290 12.49 19.90 6.40
CA LEU A 290 13.06 20.78 7.42
C LEU A 290 14.10 21.75 6.84
N ALA A 291 14.38 22.82 7.59
CA ALA A 291 15.43 23.76 7.20
C ALA A 291 16.79 23.05 7.09
N ARG A 292 17.62 23.49 6.13
CA ARG A 292 18.91 22.85 5.86
C ARG A 292 19.78 22.83 7.12
N GLY A 293 20.19 21.63 7.54
CA GLY A 293 21.02 21.40 8.73
C GLY A 293 20.24 21.07 9.99
N GLU A 294 18.91 21.10 9.96
CA GLU A 294 18.09 20.56 11.05
C GLU A 294 18.03 19.03 10.98
N VAL A 295 18.12 18.41 12.15
CA VAL A 295 17.97 16.96 12.31
C VAL A 295 16.49 16.62 12.39
N SER A 296 16.07 15.57 11.68
CA SER A 296 14.70 15.06 11.79
C SER A 296 14.46 14.43 13.15
N GLY A 297 13.35 14.81 13.80
CA GLY A 297 12.88 14.23 15.04
C GLY A 297 12.49 12.76 14.89
N LEU A 298 12.02 12.34 13.71
CA LEU A 298 11.76 10.94 13.41
C LEU A 298 13.06 10.14 13.39
N GLU A 299 14.08 10.62 12.68
CA GLU A 299 15.39 9.97 12.62
C GLU A 299 16.03 9.84 14.00
N ASP A 300 16.04 10.93 14.78
CA ASP A 300 16.54 10.94 16.16
C ASP A 300 15.79 9.95 17.06
N ALA A 301 14.46 9.91 16.98
CA ALA A 301 13.64 9.00 17.77
C ALA A 301 13.89 7.53 17.42
N LEU A 302 14.01 7.17 16.15
CA LEU A 302 14.32 5.81 15.74
C LEU A 302 15.67 5.36 16.31
N GLY A 303 16.68 6.24 16.30
CA GLY A 303 17.99 5.95 16.88
C GLY A 303 17.95 5.75 18.40
N ARG A 304 17.15 6.55 19.12
CA ARG A 304 17.04 6.52 20.58
C ARG A 304 16.15 5.42 21.14
N LEU A 305 15.10 5.05 20.41
CA LEU A 305 14.01 4.22 20.91
C LEU A 305 14.06 2.77 20.42
N LYS A 306 15.00 2.43 19.53
CA LYS A 306 15.15 1.08 18.93
C LYS A 306 15.29 -0.06 19.94
N ASP A 307 15.83 0.20 21.12
CA ASP A 307 16.12 -0.82 22.13
C ASP A 307 14.96 -0.97 23.16
N ILE A 308 13.85 -0.23 22.99
CA ILE A 308 12.66 -0.34 23.83
C ILE A 308 11.73 -1.39 23.23
N PRO A 309 11.61 -2.60 23.82
CA PRO A 309 10.91 -3.71 23.19
C PRO A 309 9.41 -3.48 23.05
N GLU A 310 8.80 -2.57 23.81
CA GLU A 310 7.38 -2.21 23.75
C GLU A 310 7.04 -1.30 22.55
N ILE A 311 8.05 -0.69 21.92
CA ILE A 311 7.87 0.19 20.76
C ILE A 311 8.05 -0.63 19.48
N GLY A 312 7.01 -0.68 18.65
CA GLY A 312 7.11 -1.27 17.32
C GLY A 312 7.83 -0.33 16.37
N ILE A 313 8.83 -0.82 15.64
CA ILE A 313 9.45 -0.09 14.52
C ILE A 313 9.29 -0.95 13.27
N VAL A 314 8.58 -0.39 12.29
CA VAL A 314 8.26 -1.06 11.04
C VAL A 314 8.83 -0.25 9.89
N THR A 315 9.68 -0.90 9.10
CA THR A 315 10.20 -0.33 7.85
C THR A 315 9.44 -0.93 6.68
N LEU A 316 8.75 -0.08 5.93
CA LEU A 316 8.11 -0.41 4.67
C LEU A 316 9.04 0.02 3.52
N HIS A 317 9.10 -0.78 2.47
CA HIS A 317 10.02 -0.57 1.37
C HIS A 317 9.28 -0.25 0.07
N GLU A 318 10.00 0.03 -1.02
CA GLU A 318 9.44 0.15 -2.38
C GLU A 318 8.58 -1.06 -2.75
N ALA A 319 8.99 -2.22 -2.25
CA ALA A 319 8.27 -3.47 -2.31
C ALA A 319 6.84 -3.45 -1.76
N ASP A 320 6.51 -2.50 -0.88
CA ASP A 320 5.22 -2.34 -0.21
C ASP A 320 4.35 -1.24 -0.83
N VAL A 321 4.88 -0.55 -1.85
CA VAL A 321 4.18 0.53 -2.54
C VAL A 321 3.06 -0.06 -3.38
N VAL A 322 1.83 0.39 -3.12
CA VAL A 322 0.65 -0.02 -3.88
C VAL A 322 0.11 1.19 -4.63
N ARG A 323 0.49 1.29 -5.90
CA ARG A 323 0.05 2.36 -6.79
C ARG A 323 -0.58 1.77 -8.04
N HIS A 324 -1.28 2.64 -8.77
CA HIS A 324 -1.76 2.26 -10.09
C HIS A 324 -0.55 2.00 -11.02
N PRO A 325 -0.54 0.93 -11.85
CA PRO A 325 0.62 0.59 -12.69
C PRO A 325 1.06 1.73 -13.63
N LEU A 326 0.14 2.61 -14.03
CA LEU A 326 0.48 3.81 -14.81
C LEU A 326 1.33 4.81 -14.00
N VAL A 327 1.03 4.99 -12.71
CA VAL A 327 1.78 5.90 -11.84
C VAL A 327 3.20 5.40 -11.67
N GLU A 328 3.40 4.09 -11.50
CA GLU A 328 4.75 3.50 -11.46
C GLU A 328 5.52 3.76 -12.76
N LYS A 329 4.88 3.62 -13.92
CA LYS A 329 5.51 3.93 -15.21
C LYS A 329 5.88 5.41 -15.32
N ILE A 330 5.03 6.31 -14.82
CA ILE A 330 5.32 7.74 -14.79
C ILE A 330 6.51 8.02 -13.88
N VAL A 331 6.51 7.50 -12.64
CA VAL A 331 7.61 7.67 -11.69
C VAL A 331 8.94 7.20 -12.30
N ARG A 332 8.97 5.99 -12.87
CA ARG A 332 10.15 5.46 -13.56
C ARG A 332 10.61 6.33 -14.74
N ALA A 333 9.68 6.93 -15.49
CA ALA A 333 10.01 7.82 -16.59
C ALA A 333 10.64 9.15 -16.11
N TYR A 334 10.25 9.66 -14.95
CA TYR A 334 10.83 10.87 -14.33
C TYR A 334 12.15 10.59 -13.59
N GLU A 335 12.31 9.39 -13.04
CA GLU A 335 13.58 8.93 -12.44
C GLU A 335 14.65 8.65 -13.53
N GLY A 336 14.19 8.29 -14.74
CA GLY A 336 15.00 8.03 -15.92
C GLY A 336 15.57 9.27 -16.62
N GLU A 337 16.42 10.03 -15.91
CA GLU A 337 17.48 10.90 -16.46
C GLU A 337 18.52 11.32 -15.38
N ARG A 338 18.55 10.66 -14.21
CA ARG A 338 19.59 10.86 -13.19
C ARG A 338 20.32 9.55 -12.88
N SER A 339 21.09 9.08 -13.85
CA SER A 339 22.20 8.15 -13.59
C SER A 339 23.28 8.34 -14.64
N THR A 340 24.12 9.36 -14.41
CA THR A 340 25.52 9.42 -14.87
C THR A 340 26.34 10.15 -13.82
#